data_AF-A0ABD4Z3I3-F1
#
_entry.id   AF-A0ABD4Z3I3-F1
#
_cell.length_a   1.000
_cell.length_b   1.000
_cell.length_c   1.000
_cell.angle_alpha   90.00
_cell.angle_beta   90.00
_cell.angle_gamma   90.00
#
_symmetry.space_group_name_H-M   'P 1'
#
loop_
_entity.id
_entity.type
_entity.pdbx_description
1 polymer ?
#
loop_
_entity_poly.entity_id
_entity_poly.type
_entity_poly.pdbx_seq_one_letter_code
_entity_poly.pdbx_strand_id
1 'polypeptide(L)'
;MPFNPPLRVEQLRAIQDRHRGPDGKISDVDVLALLQEVKRYRSFILRTKQLSGCFKRPSGVLAPVYDEWLEILSDEPCVGEQEQMVRELLEAPEKLRKGMAPR
;
A
#
# COMPACT_ATOMS: atom_id res chain seq x y z
N MET A 1 -4.05 5.08 -24.59
CA MET A 1 -2.75 4.62 -24.06
C MET A 1 -3.04 3.88 -22.76
N PRO A 2 -2.47 2.69 -22.54
CA PRO A 2 -2.60 2.01 -21.25
C PRO A 2 -1.92 2.82 -20.14
N PHE A 3 -2.39 2.68 -18.91
CA PHE A 3 -1.72 3.28 -17.75
C PHE A 3 -0.39 2.56 -17.50
N ASN A 4 0.60 3.32 -17.03
CA ASN A 4 1.84 2.72 -16.52
C ASN A 4 1.52 1.89 -15.26
N PRO A 5 2.29 0.82 -14.98
CA PRO A 5 2.15 0.08 -13.73
C PRO A 5 2.28 0.99 -12.50
N PRO A 6 1.54 0.73 -11.41
CA PRO A 6 1.65 1.52 -10.18
C PRO A 6 3.05 1.43 -9.57
N LEU A 7 3.49 2.51 -8.93
CA LEU A 7 4.79 2.57 -8.27
C LEU A 7 4.77 1.81 -6.93
N ARG A 8 5.79 0.98 -6.72
CA ARG A 8 6.08 0.33 -5.44
C ARG A 8 6.67 1.32 -4.44
N VAL A 9 6.64 0.96 -3.15
CA VAL A 9 7.21 1.79 -2.07
C VAL A 9 8.69 2.07 -2.29
N GLU A 10 9.48 1.12 -2.79
CA GLU A 10 10.91 1.35 -3.03
C GLU A 10 11.13 2.38 -4.13
N GLN A 11 10.30 2.36 -5.18
CA GLN A 11 10.37 3.32 -6.27
C GLN A 11 9.95 4.72 -5.80
N LEU A 12 8.91 4.81 -4.96
CA LEU A 12 8.50 6.07 -4.34
C LEU A 12 9.59 6.64 -3.43
N ARG A 13 10.26 5.80 -2.63
CA ARG A 13 11.42 6.21 -1.83
C ARG A 13 12.58 6.68 -2.70
N ALA A 14 12.89 5.97 -3.77
CA ALA A 14 13.93 6.39 -4.70
C ALA A 14 13.63 7.75 -5.35
N ILE A 15 12.36 8.06 -5.64
CA ILE A 15 11.94 9.41 -6.07
C ILE A 15 12.19 10.42 -4.96
N GLN A 16 11.75 10.13 -3.73
CA GLN A 16 11.97 11.04 -2.59
C GLN A 16 13.46 11.35 -2.40
N ASP A 17 14.32 10.33 -2.42
CA ASP A 17 15.74 10.47 -2.15
C ASP A 17 16.47 11.29 -3.22
N ARG A 18 16.06 11.18 -4.50
CA ARG A 18 16.61 12.02 -5.58
C ARG A 18 16.30 13.51 -5.42
N HIS A 19 15.19 13.84 -4.75
CA HIS A 19 14.74 15.22 -4.54
C HIS A 19 14.99 15.72 -3.11
N ARG A 20 15.73 14.97 -2.29
CA ARG A 20 16.15 15.44 -0.96
C ARG A 20 17.28 16.46 -1.08
N GLY A 21 17.12 17.59 -0.40
CA GLY A 21 18.16 18.56 -0.18
C GLY A 21 19.13 18.17 0.96
N PRO A 22 20.15 19.00 1.22
CA PRO A 22 21.16 18.76 2.25
C PRO A 22 20.60 18.67 3.68
N ASP A 23 19.41 19.25 3.92
CA ASP A 23 18.69 19.21 5.19
C ASP A 23 17.82 17.94 5.36
N GLY A 24 17.88 17.03 4.39
CA GLY A 24 17.13 15.78 4.36
C GLY A 24 15.65 15.93 3.97
N LYS A 25 15.19 17.13 3.62
CA LYS A 25 13.81 17.39 3.18
C LYS A 25 13.71 17.39 1.66
N ILE A 26 12.52 17.11 1.14
CA ILE A 26 12.25 17.23 -0.30
C ILE A 26 12.18 18.72 -0.62
N SER A 27 13.09 19.21 -1.46
CA SER A 27 13.18 20.62 -1.83
C SER A 27 12.16 21.02 -2.90
N ASP A 28 11.77 20.07 -3.74
CA ASP A 28 10.83 20.27 -4.83
C ASP A 28 9.37 20.14 -4.33
N VAL A 29 8.67 21.28 -4.32
CA VAL A 29 7.31 21.40 -3.79
C VAL A 29 6.29 20.64 -4.64
N ASP A 30 6.46 20.62 -5.97
CA ASP A 30 5.54 19.95 -6.88
C ASP A 30 5.68 18.42 -6.77
N VAL A 31 6.92 17.94 -6.68
CA VAL A 31 7.19 16.51 -6.44
C VAL A 31 6.62 16.08 -5.08
N LEU A 32 6.78 16.90 -4.04
CA LEU A 32 6.19 16.63 -2.74
C LEU A 32 4.67 16.54 -2.82
N ALA A 33 4.01 17.47 -3.51
CA ALA A 33 2.56 17.46 -3.70
C ALA A 33 2.08 16.20 -4.45
N LEU A 34 2.76 15.81 -5.53
CA LEU A 34 2.42 14.60 -6.27
C LEU A 34 2.60 13.32 -5.44
N LEU A 35 3.67 13.22 -4.65
CA LEU A 35 3.89 12.09 -3.75
C LEU A 35 2.82 12.00 -2.65
N GLN A 36 2.32 13.15 -2.17
CA GLN A 36 1.21 13.19 -1.23
C GLN A 36 -0.10 12.71 -1.87
N GLU A 37 -0.37 13.07 -3.12
CA GLU A 37 -1.53 12.56 -3.86
C GLU A 37 -1.44 11.06 -4.11
N VAL A 38 -0.26 10.54 -4.46
CA VAL A 38 -0.04 9.09 -4.57
C VAL A 38 -0.30 8.39 -3.24
N LYS A 39 0.18 8.96 -2.13
CA LYS A 39 -0.10 8.43 -0.79
C LYS A 39 -1.59 8.45 -0.47
N ARG A 40 -2.30 9.53 -0.81
CA ARG A 40 -3.76 9.66 -0.64
C ARG A 40 -4.51 8.60 -1.44
N TYR A 41 -4.13 8.39 -2.70
CA TYR A 41 -4.74 7.40 -3.58
C TYR A 41 -4.52 5.97 -3.09
N ARG A 42 -3.28 5.62 -2.72
CA ARG A 42 -2.96 4.32 -2.09
C ARG A 42 -3.77 4.10 -0.81
N SER A 43 -3.94 5.14 0.02
CA SER A 43 -4.78 5.06 1.20
C SER A 43 -6.26 4.77 0.88
N PHE A 44 -6.77 5.26 -0.24
CA PHE A 44 -8.13 4.94 -0.69
C PHE A 44 -8.24 3.48 -1.14
N ILE A 45 -7.32 2.99 -1.96
CA ILE A 45 -7.26 1.59 -2.40
C ILE A 45 -7.24 0.63 -1.20
N LEU A 46 -6.43 0.91 -0.18
CA LEU A 46 -6.34 0.05 1.00
C LEU A 46 -7.67 -0.01 1.78
N ARG A 47 -8.40 1.11 1.91
CA ARG A 47 -9.75 1.10 2.51
C ARG A 47 -10.72 0.26 1.67
N THR A 48 -10.63 0.38 0.36
CA THR A 48 -11.43 -0.41 -0.59
C THR A 48 -11.15 -1.92 -0.43
N LYS A 49 -9.88 -2.33 -0.27
CA LYS A 49 -9.50 -3.71 0.06
C LYS A 49 -10.04 -4.17 1.42
N GLN A 50 -9.96 -3.33 2.44
CA GLN A 50 -10.50 -3.65 3.77
C GLN A 50 -12.01 -3.91 3.73
N LEU A 51 -12.75 -3.15 2.91
CA LEU A 51 -14.19 -3.30 2.75
C LEU A 51 -14.58 -4.42 1.78
N SER A 52 -13.66 -4.88 0.90
CA SER A 52 -14.03 -5.76 -0.21
C SER A 52 -14.61 -7.10 0.24
N GLY A 53 -14.13 -7.66 1.35
CA GLY A 53 -14.66 -8.88 1.94
C GLY A 53 -16.08 -8.76 2.50
N CYS A 54 -16.60 -7.55 2.68
CA CYS A 54 -17.95 -7.30 3.19
C CYS A 54 -18.99 -7.19 2.07
N PHE A 55 -18.58 -6.97 0.83
CA PHE A 55 -19.50 -6.83 -0.28
C PHE A 55 -19.88 -8.19 -0.86
N LYS A 56 -21.16 -8.36 -1.17
CA LYS A 56 -21.63 -9.51 -1.94
C LYS A 56 -21.38 -9.23 -3.42
N ARG A 57 -20.88 -10.24 -4.14
CA ARG A 57 -20.76 -10.17 -5.60
C ARG A 57 -22.14 -9.88 -6.22
N PRO A 58 -22.30 -8.83 -7.03
CA PRO A 58 -23.56 -8.52 -7.71
C PRO A 58 -23.88 -9.55 -8.80
N SER A 59 -25.16 -9.67 -9.14
CA SER A 59 -25.62 -10.47 -10.29
C SER A 59 -25.78 -9.62 -11.54
N GLY A 60 -25.87 -10.27 -12.71
CA GLY A 60 -26.13 -9.62 -13.98
C GLY A 60 -24.93 -8.82 -14.52
N VAL A 61 -25.21 -7.68 -15.15
CA VAL A 61 -24.23 -6.91 -15.95
C VAL A 61 -23.08 -6.30 -15.13
N LEU A 62 -23.25 -6.14 -13.81
CA LEU A 62 -22.20 -5.63 -12.93
C LEU A 62 -21.26 -6.71 -12.40
N ALA A 63 -21.59 -7.99 -12.61
CA ALA A 63 -20.81 -9.08 -12.09
C ALA A 63 -19.37 -9.10 -12.65
N PRO A 64 -19.14 -8.89 -13.97
CA PRO A 64 -17.78 -8.81 -14.52
C PRO A 64 -16.99 -7.62 -13.97
N VAL A 65 -17.64 -6.46 -13.79
CA VAL A 65 -16.99 -5.25 -13.26
C VAL A 65 -16.54 -5.47 -11.81
N TYR A 66 -17.33 -6.19 -11.02
CA TYR A 66 -16.96 -6.56 -9.65
C TYR A 66 -15.77 -7.52 -9.63
N ASP A 67 -15.76 -8.51 -10.52
CA ASP A 67 -14.66 -9.48 -10.61
C ASP A 67 -13.35 -8.80 -11.04
N GLU A 68 -13.41 -7.94 -12.07
CA GLU A 68 -12.28 -7.12 -12.52
C GLU A 68 -11.79 -6.19 -11.40
N TRP A 69 -12.71 -5.54 -10.68
CA TRP A 69 -12.35 -4.70 -9.55
C TRP A 69 -11.61 -5.48 -8.45
N LEU A 70 -12.05 -6.70 -8.11
CA LEU A 70 -11.37 -7.55 -7.12
C LEU A 70 -9.99 -8.01 -7.60
N GLU A 71 -9.85 -8.32 -8.90
CA GLU A 71 -8.58 -8.71 -9.52
C GLU A 71 -7.58 -7.56 -9.46
N ILE A 72 -7.95 -6.38 -9.99
CA ILE A 72 -7.12 -5.17 -9.96
C ILE A 72 -6.73 -4.83 -8.52
N LEU A 73 -7.70 -4.88 -7.59
CA LEU A 73 -7.46 -4.55 -6.19
C LEU A 73 -6.44 -5.49 -5.52
N SER A 74 -6.36 -6.75 -5.95
CA SER A 74 -5.40 -7.71 -5.41
C SER A 74 -4.01 -7.55 -6.02
N ASP A 75 -3.94 -7.06 -7.26
CA ASP A 75 -2.68 -6.80 -7.97
C ASP A 75 -2.04 -5.43 -7.65
N GLU A 76 -2.77 -4.55 -6.96
CA GLU A 76 -2.25 -3.25 -6.53
C GLU A 76 -1.05 -3.42 -5.57
N PRO A 77 0.14 -2.84 -5.86
CA PRO A 77 1.34 -3.03 -5.05
C PRO A 77 1.15 -2.66 -3.58
N CYS A 78 0.37 -1.62 -3.31
CA CYS A 78 0.11 -1.17 -1.94
C CYS A 78 -0.62 -2.21 -1.08
N VAL A 79 -1.43 -3.07 -1.69
CA VAL A 79 -2.14 -4.15 -1.01
C VAL A 79 -1.17 -5.28 -0.66
N GLY A 80 -0.38 -5.76 -1.62
CA GLY A 80 0.63 -6.80 -1.37
C GLY A 80 1.68 -6.37 -0.33
N GLU A 81 2.14 -5.11 -0.39
CA GLU A 81 3.06 -4.53 0.60
C GLU A 81 2.44 -4.47 2.00
N GLN A 82 1.15 -4.14 2.12
CA GLN A 82 0.46 -4.13 3.40
C GLN A 82 0.30 -5.55 3.96
N GLU A 83 -0.10 -6.50 3.13
CA GLU A 83 -0.26 -7.90 3.54
C GLU A 83 1.07 -8.50 4.01
N GLN A 84 2.18 -8.18 3.32
CA GLN A 84 3.53 -8.55 3.74
C GLN A 84 3.89 -7.92 5.09
N MET A 85 3.66 -6.61 5.26
CA MET A 85 3.93 -5.93 6.53
C MET A 85 3.10 -6.52 7.69
N VAL A 86 1.83 -6.85 7.45
CA VAL A 86 0.97 -7.49 8.45
C VAL A 86 1.51 -8.88 8.80
N ARG A 87 1.91 -9.67 7.81
CA ARG A 87 2.52 -10.99 8.03
C ARG A 87 3.79 -10.87 8.88
N GLU A 88 4.70 -9.98 8.52
CA GLU A 88 5.94 -9.73 9.28
C GLU A 88 5.67 -9.32 10.73
N LEU A 89 4.63 -8.50 10.98
CA LEU A 89 4.23 -8.10 12.33
C LEU A 89 3.67 -9.26 13.16
N LEU A 90 2.96 -10.20 12.53
CA LEU A 90 2.39 -11.38 13.19
C LEU A 90 3.42 -12.50 13.40
N GLU A 91 4.39 -12.62 12.48
CA GLU A 91 5.46 -13.63 12.53
C GLU A 91 6.69 -13.16 13.31
N ALA A 92 6.83 -11.85 13.58
CA ALA A 92 7.91 -11.33 14.40
C ALA A 92 7.84 -12.00 15.79
N PRO A 93 8.92 -12.68 16.24
CA PRO A 93 8.92 -13.28 17.56
C PRO A 93 8.62 -12.16 18.57
N GLU A 94 7.67 -12.42 19.48
CA GLU A 94 7.50 -11.58 20.66
C GLU A 94 8.89 -11.42 21.25
N LYS A 95 9.47 -10.22 21.19
CA LYS A 95 10.69 -9.94 21.95
C LYS A 95 10.27 -10.19 23.39
N LEU A 96 10.62 -11.37 23.92
CA LEU A 96 10.43 -11.73 25.31
C LEU A 96 10.88 -10.52 26.12
N ARG A 97 9.95 -9.90 26.84
CA ARG A 97 10.30 -8.79 27.72
C ARG A 97 11.41 -9.31 28.63
N LYS A 98 12.49 -8.53 28.74
CA LYS A 98 13.66 -8.86 29.57
C LYS A 98 13.16 -9.26 30.97
N GLY A 99 13.22 -10.55 31.31
CA GLY A 99 12.72 -11.09 32.59
C GLY A 99 11.71 -12.25 32.51
N MET A 100 11.28 -12.69 31.33
CA MET A 100 10.31 -13.81 31.17
C MET A 100 10.93 -15.19 30.88
N ALA A 101 12.18 -15.44 31.26
CA ALA A 101 12.68 -16.82 31.28
C ALA A 101 12.13 -17.56 32.51
N PRO A 102 11.62 -18.80 32.39
CA PRO A 102 11.18 -19.58 33.55
C PRO A 102 12.37 -19.84 34.48
N ARG A 103 12.11 -19.71 35.78
CA ARG A 103 13.09 -19.99 36.85
C ARG A 103 13.47 -21.47 36.89
#